data_AF-A0A410V3P1-F1
#
_entry.id   AF-A0A410V3P1-F1
#
_cell.length_a   1.000
_cell.length_b   1.000
_cell.length_c   1.000
_cell.angle_alpha   90.00
_cell.angle_beta   90.00
_cell.angle_gamma   90.00
#
_symmetry.space_group_name_H-M   'P 1'
#
loop_
_entity.id
_entity.type
_entity.pdbx_description
1 polymer ?
#
loop_
_entity_poly.entity_id
_entity_poly.type
_entity_poly.pdbx_seq_one_letter_code
_entity_poly.pdbx_strand_id
1 'polypeptide(L)' 'MPRERTISALDEYELAVDEIVAACDGDLRDALRALMLLNERLELRLEQLCEVHPPHQRLH' A
#
# COMPACT_ATOMS: atom_id res chain seq x y z
N MET A 1 -15.99 -17.36 0.57
CA MET A 1 -15.13 -17.47 -0.61
C MET A 1 -14.02 -16.42 -0.52
N PRO A 2 -12.79 -16.79 -0.15
CA PRO A 2 -11.68 -15.83 0.00
C PRO A 2 -11.13 -15.30 -1.33
N ARG A 3 -11.34 -16.03 -2.44
CA ARG A 3 -10.85 -15.68 -3.78
C ARG A 3 -11.57 -14.47 -4.42
N GLU A 4 -12.86 -14.30 -4.16
CA GLU A 4 -13.61 -13.15 -4.68
C GLU A 4 -13.18 -11.84 -4.00
N ARG A 5 -12.87 -11.91 -2.70
CA ARG A 5 -12.34 -10.77 -1.94
C ARG A 5 -10.98 -10.32 -2.46
N THR A 6 -10.12 -11.27 -2.88
CA THR A 6 -8.81 -10.92 -3.44
C THR A 6 -8.92 -10.29 -4.82
N ILE A 7 -9.92 -10.66 -5.63
CA ILE A 7 -10.13 -10.06 -6.96
C ILE A 7 -10.64 -8.62 -6.80
N SER A 8 -11.65 -8.40 -5.95
CA SER A 8 -12.17 -7.06 -5.66
C SER A 8 -11.10 -6.11 -5.12
N ALA A 9 -10.20 -6.60 -4.27
CA ALA A 9 -9.11 -5.77 -3.75
C ALA A 9 -8.10 -5.41 -4.84
N LEU A 10 -7.84 -6.30 -5.81
CA LEU A 10 -6.97 -5.98 -6.95
C LEU A 10 -7.61 -4.91 -7.83
N ASP A 11 -8.91 -5.00 -8.11
CA ASP A 11 -9.64 -3.99 -8.89
C ASP A 11 -9.59 -2.59 -8.22
N GLU A 12 -9.70 -2.54 -6.89
CA GLU A 12 -9.55 -1.30 -6.12
C GLU A 12 -8.12 -0.71 -6.21
N TYR A 13 -7.11 -1.57 -6.21
CA TYR A 13 -5.72 -1.13 -6.38
C TYR A 13 -5.45 -0.63 -7.80
N GLU A 14 -5.99 -1.29 -8.83
CA GLU A 14 -5.86 -0.82 -10.21
C GLU A 14 -6.47 0.57 -10.38
N LEU A 15 -7.67 0.80 -9.83
CA LEU A 15 -8.31 2.10 -9.87
C LEU A 15 -7.46 3.18 -9.17
N ALA A 16 -6.92 2.88 -7.99
CA ALA A 16 -6.08 3.82 -7.25
C ALA A 16 -4.76 4.15 -8.00
N VAL A 17 -4.18 3.16 -8.69
CA VAL A 17 -3.00 3.38 -9.54
C VAL A 17 -3.34 4.29 -10.70
N ASP A 18 -4.46 4.06 -11.38
CA ASP A 18 -4.92 4.91 -12.49
C ASP A 18 -5.15 6.36 -12.06
N GLU A 19 -5.74 6.57 -10.87
CA GLU A 19 -5.92 7.91 -10.29
C GLU A 19 -4.58 8.62 -10.04
N ILE A 20 -3.57 7.90 -9.55
CA ILE A 20 -2.24 8.45 -9.30
C ILE A 20 -1.55 8.79 -10.62
N VAL A 21 -1.66 7.93 -11.64
CA VAL A 21 -1.10 8.20 -12.97
C VAL A 21 -1.77 9.43 -13.59
N ALA A 22 -3.10 9.56 -13.46
CA ALA A 22 -3.82 10.74 -13.93
C ALA A 22 -3.41 12.02 -13.18
N ALA A 23 -3.17 11.94 -11.87
CA ALA A 23 -2.69 13.07 -11.06
C ALA A 23 -1.25 13.49 -11.39
N CYS A 24 -0.46 12.61 -12.01
CA CYS A 24 0.88 12.88 -12.52
C CYS A 24 0.90 13.21 -14.02
N ASP A 25 -0.22 13.67 -14.61
CA ASP A 25 -0.34 14.03 -16.02
C ASP A 25 0.04 12.87 -17.00
N GLY A 26 -0.09 11.62 -16.54
CA GLY A 26 0.33 10.44 -17.30
C GLY A 26 1.84 10.13 -17.25
N ASP A 27 2.64 10.89 -16.49
CA ASP A 27 4.05 10.58 -16.28
C ASP A 27 4.21 9.41 -15.29
N LEU A 28 4.46 8.22 -15.85
CA LEU A 28 4.66 7.00 -15.08
C LEU A 28 5.88 7.06 -14.15
N ARG A 29 6.91 7.86 -14.46
CA ARG A 29 8.09 8.00 -13.62
C ARG A 29 7.75 8.79 -12.36
N ASP A 30 6.97 9.85 -12.49
CA ASP A 30 6.53 10.65 -11.36
C ASP A 30 5.47 9.91 -10.52
N ALA A 31 4.55 9.19 -11.16
CA ALA A 31 3.61 8.30 -10.48
C ALA A 31 4.34 7.20 -9.67
N LEU A 32 5.34 6.56 -10.27
CA LEU A 32 6.16 5.55 -9.59
C LEU A 32 6.91 6.15 -8.40
N ARG A 33 7.50 7.34 -8.56
CA ARG A 33 8.19 8.04 -7.46
C ARG A 33 7.22 8.36 -6.32
N ALA A 34 6.02 8.83 -6.63
CA ALA A 34 4.99 9.11 -5.63
C ALA A 34 4.59 7.86 -4.85
N LEU A 35 4.37 6.74 -5.56
CA LEU A 35 4.06 5.44 -4.95
C LEU A 35 5.20 4.93 -4.05
N MET A 36 6.46 5.05 -4.48
CA MET A 36 7.62 4.67 -3.67
C MET A 36 7.72 5.49 -2.39
N LEU A 37 7.53 6.81 -2.47
CA LEU A 37 7.56 7.69 -1.29
C LEU A 37 6.42 7.36 -0.31
N LEU A 38 5.23 7.08 -0.83
CA LEU A 38 4.09 6.65 -0.02
C LEU A 38 4.38 5.31 0.66
N ASN A 39 4.96 4.35 -0.06
CA ASN A 39 5.33 3.05 0.49
C ASN A 39 6.35 3.18 1.63
N GLU A 40 7.43 3.95 1.42
CA GLU A 40 8.44 4.23 2.45
C GLU A 40 7.79 4.86 3.70
N ARG A 41 6.86 5.79 3.52
CA ARG A 41 6.14 6.40 4.64
C ARG A 41 5.23 5.42 5.38
N LEU A 42 4.62 4.47 4.68
CA LEU A 42 3.79 3.42 5.27
C LEU A 42 4.64 2.41 6.04
N GLU A 43 5.78 1.99 5.49
CA GLU A 43 6.76 1.11 6.13
C GLU A 43 7.25 1.73 7.45
N LEU A 44 7.62 3.02 7.43
CA LEU A 44 8.01 3.75 8.65
C LEU A 44 6.89 3.79 9.71
N ARG A 45 5.61 3.92 9.30
CA ARG A 45 4.48 3.88 10.23
C ARG A 45 4.27 2.46 10.79
N LEU A 46 4.44 1.44 9.97
CA LEU A 46 4.36 0.05 10.40
C LEU A 46 5.46 -0.26 11.41
N GLU A 47 6.70 0.16 11.14
CA GLU A 47 7.81 0.04 12.07
C GLU A 47 7.49 0.72 13.41
N GLN A 48 7.01 1.96 13.39
CA GLN A 48 6.59 2.67 14.62
C GLN A 48 5.50 1.92 15.40
N LEU A 49 4.50 1.36 14.71
CA LEU A 49 3.43 0.61 15.36
C LEU A 49 3.92 -0.74 15.93
N CYS A 50 4.83 -1.42 15.22
CA CYS A 50 5.45 -2.67 15.67
C CYS A 50 6.48 -2.44 16.79
N GLU A 51 7.20 -1.32 16.80
CA GLU A 51 8.07 -0.93 17.91
C GLU A 51 7.27 -0.59 19.17
N VAL A 52 6.10 0.06 19.02
CA VAL A 52 5.18 0.36 20.12
C VAL A 52 4.41 -0.88 20.60
N HIS A 53 4.29 -1.92 19.76
CA HIS A 53 3.63 -3.18 20.08
C HIS A 53 4.53 -4.38 19.75
N PRO A 54 5.39 -4.84 20.69
CA PRO A 54 6.24 -5.99 20.44
C PRO A 54 5.37 -7.21 20.07
N PRO A 55 5.75 -7.97 19.02
CA PRO A 55 4.92 -9.07 18.52
C PRO A 55 5.11 -10.31 19.40
N HIS A 56 4.63 -10.30 20.65
CA HIS A 56 4.54 -11.51 21.46
C HIS A 56 3.26 -11.54 22.31
N GLN A 57 2.12 -11.76 21.66
CA GLN A 57 1.11 -12.63 22.27
C GLN A 57 0.35 -13.44 21.22
N ARG A 58 1.08 -14.26 20.46
CA ARG A 58 0.51 -15.47 19.86
C ARG A 58 1.46 -16.65 20.09
N LEU A 59 1.06 -17.45 21.09
CA LEU A 59 1.16 -18.91 21.19
C LEU A 59 2.54 -19.50 21.57
N HIS A 60 2.74 -19.65 22.88
CA HIS A 60 3.21 -20.91 23.47
C HIS A 60 2.03 -21.60 24.14
#